data_AF-A0A6P8HCM3-F1
#
_entry.id   AF-A0A6P8HCM3-F1
#
_cell.length_a   1.000
_cell.length_b   1.000
_cell.length_c   1.000
_cell.angle_alpha   90.00
_cell.angle_beta   90.00
_cell.angle_gamma   90.00
#
_symmetry.space_group_name_H-M   'P 1'
#
loop_
_entity.id
_entity.type
_entity.pdbx_description
1 polymer ?
#
loop_
_entity_poly.entity_id
_entity_poly.type
_entity_poly.pdbx_seq_one_letter_code
_entity_poly.pdbx_strand_id
1 'polypeptide(L)'
;MNLMDKKKYVVHYRNLQFYVRHGMRVKRIHRVLKFTQEPWMQPYIDFNTQKRTAAKNDFEKNLFKLMNNSVFGKTMENIRKRVSIKIASTREEAEAYVSQPGFVRYVEMLNFYLIHMKKANLFLNKPVYTGFTVLDLSKVLMYEFYYDKLKPKYGDRCHLLYTDTDSLILEVQTEDVYQDCLEDLDEYDTSAYPKEHFLYSAKNKKVIGKMKDEMSGKPIIEYVGLKPKMYSVLKMDGAEKKAKGVKKYVVKKDITHESYLN
;
A
#
# COMPACT_ATOMS: atom_id res chain seq x y z
N MET A 1 -14.08 -0.69 7.83
CA MET A 1 -14.74 0.40 7.05
C MET A 1 -16.14 0.56 7.59
N ASN A 2 -16.68 1.77 7.67
CA ASN A 2 -18.09 1.95 8.04
C ASN A 2 -18.93 2.24 6.79
N LEU A 3 -20.16 1.71 6.77
CA LEU A 3 -21.16 1.92 5.71
C LEU A 3 -21.87 3.27 5.83
N MET A 4 -21.33 4.17 6.65
CA MET A 4 -21.92 5.48 6.91
C MET A 4 -21.71 6.42 5.73
N ASP A 5 -22.68 7.32 5.56
CA ASP A 5 -22.60 8.46 4.66
C ASP A 5 -21.26 9.20 4.80
N LYS A 6 -20.60 9.45 3.66
CA LYS A 6 -19.38 10.25 3.61
C LYS A 6 -19.73 11.72 3.37
N LYS A 7 -19.30 12.60 4.27
CA LYS A 7 -19.48 14.06 4.16
C LYS A 7 -18.16 14.72 3.78
N LYS A 8 -18.19 15.65 2.82
CA LYS A 8 -17.01 16.39 2.32
C LYS A 8 -15.84 15.49 1.92
N TYR A 9 -16.13 14.30 1.41
CA TYR A 9 -15.12 13.35 0.94
C TYR A 9 -14.47 13.85 -0.35
N VAL A 10 -13.13 13.78 -0.40
CA VAL A 10 -12.35 14.15 -1.59
C VAL A 10 -12.07 12.86 -2.35
N VAL A 11 -12.45 12.82 -3.63
CA VAL A 11 -12.39 11.63 -4.47
C VAL A 11 -11.96 12.01 -5.88
N HIS A 12 -11.16 11.16 -6.53
CA HIS A 12 -10.79 11.31 -7.92
C HIS A 12 -11.99 10.97 -8.82
N TYR A 13 -12.15 11.68 -9.95
CA TYR A 13 -13.36 11.54 -10.78
C TYR A 13 -13.60 10.09 -11.27
N ARG A 14 -12.54 9.35 -11.65
CA ARG A 14 -12.64 7.94 -12.05
C ARG A 14 -13.17 7.04 -10.92
N ASN A 15 -12.71 7.29 -9.69
CA ASN A 15 -13.15 6.54 -8.52
C ASN A 15 -14.61 6.89 -8.16
N LEU A 16 -15.00 8.16 -8.32
CA LEU A 16 -16.39 8.58 -8.19
C LEU A 16 -17.29 7.92 -9.23
N GLN A 17 -16.87 7.87 -10.50
CA GLN A 17 -17.60 7.18 -11.57
C GLN A 17 -17.78 5.69 -11.24
N PHE A 18 -16.72 5.03 -10.76
CA PHE A 18 -16.80 3.66 -10.29
C PHE A 18 -17.85 3.50 -9.18
N TYR A 19 -17.84 4.36 -8.15
CA TYR A 19 -18.82 4.30 -7.06
C TYR A 19 -20.25 4.50 -7.54
N VAL A 20 -20.49 5.46 -8.44
CA VAL A 20 -21.82 5.74 -8.99
C VAL A 20 -22.32 4.57 -9.83
N ARG A 21 -21.46 3.97 -10.66
CA ARG A 21 -21.77 2.74 -11.43
C ARG A 21 -22.22 1.60 -10.52
N HIS A 22 -21.63 1.51 -9.33
CA HIS A 22 -21.96 0.50 -8.30
C HIS A 22 -23.05 0.96 -7.30
N GLY A 23 -23.83 1.99 -7.64
CA GLY A 23 -25.03 2.37 -6.90
C GLY A 23 -24.85 3.43 -5.81
N MET A 24 -23.64 3.99 -5.64
CA MET A 24 -23.45 5.10 -4.69
C MET A 24 -24.15 6.37 -5.21
N ARG A 25 -25.02 6.95 -4.39
CA ARG A 25 -25.77 8.17 -4.74
C ARG A 25 -25.04 9.42 -4.26
N VAL A 26 -24.70 10.32 -5.18
CA VAL A 26 -24.09 11.61 -4.87
C VAL A 26 -25.17 12.60 -4.43
N LYS A 27 -25.14 13.04 -3.16
CA LYS A 27 -26.10 14.03 -2.64
C LYS A 27 -25.73 15.48 -3.00
N ARG A 28 -24.43 15.83 -2.98
CA ARG A 28 -23.96 17.20 -3.24
C ARG A 28 -22.50 17.23 -3.65
N ILE A 29 -22.17 18.06 -4.65
CA ILE A 29 -20.80 18.41 -5.03
C ILE A 29 -20.49 19.80 -4.45
N HIS A 30 -19.39 19.91 -3.71
CA HIS A 30 -19.01 21.17 -3.05
C HIS A 30 -17.95 21.96 -3.82
N ARG A 31 -16.98 21.26 -4.40
CA ARG A 31 -15.81 21.83 -5.08
C ARG A 31 -15.36 20.87 -6.16
N VAL A 32 -14.86 21.40 -7.27
CA VAL A 32 -14.27 20.63 -8.38
C VAL A 32 -12.93 21.24 -8.72
N LEU A 33 -11.91 20.39 -8.84
CA LEU A 33 -10.59 20.77 -9.36
C LEU A 33 -10.44 20.11 -10.74
N LYS A 34 -10.35 20.92 -11.80
CA LYS A 34 -10.11 20.46 -13.16
C LYS A 34 -8.61 20.58 -13.48
N PHE A 35 -8.06 19.59 -14.17
CA PHE A 35 -6.65 19.53 -14.55
C PHE A 35 -6.49 18.81 -15.89
N THR A 36 -5.38 19.05 -16.56
CA THR A 36 -4.90 18.23 -17.68
C THR A 36 -4.03 17.09 -17.15
N GLN A 37 -3.99 15.97 -17.85
CA GLN A 37 -3.21 14.79 -17.47
C GLN A 37 -2.30 14.37 -18.63
N GLU A 38 -1.07 13.99 -18.29
CA GLU A 38 -0.09 13.45 -19.23
C GLU A 38 0.73 12.35 -18.53
N PRO A 39 1.32 11.40 -19.25
CA PRO A 39 2.14 10.34 -18.68
C PRO A 39 3.58 10.80 -18.39
N TRP A 40 3.77 11.97 -17.77
CA TRP A 40 5.10 12.57 -17.54
C TRP A 40 6.07 11.68 -16.73
N MET A 41 5.55 10.80 -15.87
CA MET A 41 6.37 9.82 -15.12
C MET A 41 6.67 8.53 -15.88
N GLN A 42 5.99 8.27 -17.00
CA GLN A 42 6.07 6.99 -17.70
C GLN A 42 7.52 6.61 -18.05
N PRO A 43 8.37 7.48 -18.65
CA PRO A 43 9.74 7.10 -18.98
C PRO A 43 10.55 6.62 -17.76
N TYR A 44 10.35 7.26 -16.60
CA TYR A 44 11.02 6.91 -15.35
C TYR A 44 10.52 5.59 -14.77
N ILE A 45 9.20 5.38 -14.77
CA ILE A 45 8.58 4.15 -14.25
C ILE A 45 8.94 2.96 -15.15
N ASP A 46 8.91 3.14 -16.47
CA ASP A 46 9.23 2.11 -17.45
C ASP A 46 10.71 1.72 -17.33
N PHE A 47 11.61 2.71 -17.23
CA PHE A 47 13.04 2.46 -17.00
C PHE A 47 13.27 1.60 -15.74
N ASN A 48 12.70 2.01 -14.60
CA ASN A 48 12.88 1.27 -13.35
C ASN A 48 12.23 -0.12 -13.41
N THR A 49 11.10 -0.28 -14.12
CA THR A 49 10.42 -1.57 -14.29
C THR A 49 11.25 -2.52 -15.16
N GLN A 50 11.84 -2.02 -16.24
CA GLN A 50 12.76 -2.79 -17.09
C GLN A 50 13.99 -3.23 -16.30
N LYS A 51 14.64 -2.29 -15.57
CA LYS A 51 15.80 -2.62 -14.73
C LYS A 51 15.46 -3.61 -13.62
N ARG A 52 14.30 -3.47 -12.98
CA ARG A 52 13.80 -4.41 -11.97
C ARG A 52 13.55 -5.81 -12.56
N THR A 53 13.09 -5.90 -13.80
CA THR A 53 12.83 -7.16 -14.50
C THR A 53 14.12 -7.87 -14.91
N ALA A 54 15.13 -7.09 -15.33
CA ALA A 54 16.45 -7.60 -15.72
C ALA A 54 17.36 -7.96 -14.51
N ALA A 55 17.07 -7.41 -13.32
CA ALA A 55 17.86 -7.62 -12.12
C ALA A 55 17.92 -9.10 -11.70
N LYS A 56 19.14 -9.60 -11.44
CA LYS A 56 19.38 -11.00 -11.08
C LYS A 56 19.33 -11.24 -9.59
N ASN A 57 19.72 -10.25 -8.79
CA ASN A 57 19.75 -10.33 -7.34
C ASN A 57 18.58 -9.56 -6.71
N ASP A 58 18.25 -9.90 -5.47
CA ASP A 58 17.11 -9.29 -4.77
C ASP A 58 17.40 -7.86 -4.30
N PHE A 59 18.67 -7.49 -4.12
CA PHE A 59 19.06 -6.13 -3.77
C PHE A 59 18.64 -5.14 -4.87
N GLU A 60 19.06 -5.38 -6.11
CA GLU A 60 18.71 -4.54 -7.27
C GLU A 60 17.20 -4.50 -7.51
N LYS A 61 16.52 -5.65 -7.44
CA LYS A 61 15.06 -5.71 -7.56
C LYS A 61 14.38 -4.80 -6.53
N ASN A 62 14.87 -4.82 -5.29
CA ASN A 62 14.34 -3.99 -4.21
C ASN A 62 14.70 -2.51 -4.39
N LEU A 63 15.88 -2.19 -4.91
CA LEU A 63 16.31 -0.83 -5.22
C LEU A 63 15.38 -0.17 -6.25
N PHE A 64 15.18 -0.80 -7.40
CA PHE A 64 14.31 -0.23 -8.44
C PHE A 64 12.83 -0.16 -8.01
N LYS A 65 12.37 -1.13 -7.20
CA LYS A 65 11.06 -1.04 -6.53
C LYS A 65 10.98 0.17 -5.60
N LEU A 66 12.02 0.40 -4.80
CA LEU A 66 12.09 1.53 -3.87
C LEU A 66 12.11 2.87 -4.61
N MET A 67 12.83 2.97 -5.73
CA MET A 67 12.87 4.19 -6.56
C MET A 67 11.47 4.61 -7.01
N ASN A 68 10.68 3.68 -7.55
CA ASN A 68 9.28 3.95 -7.93
C ASN A 68 8.42 4.35 -6.72
N ASN A 69 8.49 3.58 -5.62
CA ASN A 69 7.69 3.84 -4.43
C ASN A 69 8.07 5.16 -3.71
N SER A 70 9.34 5.57 -3.80
CA SER A 70 9.85 6.78 -3.16
C SER A 70 9.29 8.04 -3.79
N VAL A 71 9.01 8.03 -5.10
CA VAL A 71 8.36 9.15 -5.78
C VAL A 71 7.00 9.44 -5.14
N PHE A 72 6.16 8.40 -4.99
CA PHE A 72 4.87 8.52 -4.31
C PHE A 72 5.03 9.08 -2.89
N GLY A 73 5.92 8.47 -2.09
CA GLY A 73 6.18 8.93 -0.72
C GLY A 73 6.63 10.40 -0.66
N LYS A 74 7.43 10.84 -1.63
CA LYS A 74 7.91 12.21 -1.73
C LYS A 74 6.79 13.19 -2.08
N THR A 75 5.87 12.83 -2.98
CA THR A 75 4.71 13.69 -3.32
C THR A 75 3.77 13.89 -2.13
N MET A 76 3.67 12.90 -1.24
CA MET A 76 2.81 12.92 -0.05
C MET A 76 3.53 13.46 1.21
N GLU A 77 4.74 14.01 1.08
CA GLU A 77 5.52 14.50 2.21
C GLU A 77 4.79 15.65 2.94
N ASN A 78 4.49 15.45 4.22
CA ASN A 78 3.88 16.50 5.03
C ASN A 78 4.94 17.44 5.60
N ILE A 79 5.20 18.54 4.88
CA ILE A 79 6.14 19.60 5.27
C ILE A 79 5.82 20.20 6.65
N ARG A 80 4.55 20.20 7.08
CA ARG A 80 4.13 20.74 8.38
C ARG A 80 4.63 19.92 9.57
N LYS A 81 5.02 18.66 9.34
CA LYS A 81 5.63 17.81 10.37
C LYS A 81 7.14 18.00 10.50
N ARG A 82 7.77 18.82 9.64
CA ARG A 82 9.21 19.08 9.74
C ARG A 82 9.50 19.88 11.00
N VAL A 83 10.45 19.38 11.78
CA VAL A 83 10.97 20.05 12.97
C VAL A 83 12.35 20.61 12.68
N SER A 84 12.72 21.65 13.41
CA SER A 84 14.10 22.12 13.50
C SER A 84 14.64 21.68 14.85
N ILE A 85 15.76 20.95 14.85
CA ILE A 85 16.47 20.60 16.08
C ILE A 85 17.67 21.52 16.19
N LYS A 86 17.82 22.15 17.35
CA LYS A 86 19.00 22.93 17.72
C LYS A 86 19.74 22.19 18.83
N ILE A 87 21.07 22.25 18.80
CA ILE A 87 21.93 21.69 19.83
C ILE A 87 22.60 22.88 20.50
N ALA A 88 22.48 22.99 21.82
CA ALA A 88 23.14 24.00 22.63
C ALA A 88 24.05 23.32 23.64
N SER A 89 25.27 23.86 23.83
CA SER A 89 26.27 23.26 24.72
C SER A 89 26.29 23.94 26.09
N THR A 90 25.73 25.14 26.18
CA THR A 90 25.59 25.87 27.43
C THR A 90 24.13 26.16 27.72
N ARG A 91 23.86 26.49 28.98
CA ARG A 91 22.51 26.85 29.43
C ARG A 91 22.05 28.17 28.81
N GLU A 92 22.94 29.14 28.68
CA GLU A 92 22.62 30.45 28.10
C GLU A 92 22.19 30.33 26.64
N GLU A 93 22.91 29.52 25.84
CA GLU A 93 22.52 29.21 24.46
C GLU A 93 21.16 28.53 24.41
N ALA A 94 20.89 27.60 25.34
CA ALA A 94 19.62 26.91 25.39
C ALA A 94 18.46 27.85 25.70
N GLU A 95 18.62 28.73 26.69
CA GLU A 95 17.65 29.76 27.06
C GLU A 95 17.34 30.72 25.91
N ALA A 96 18.35 31.06 25.10
CA ALA A 96 18.17 31.87 23.88
C ALA A 96 17.29 31.19 22.81
N TYR A 97 17.27 29.86 22.73
CA TYR A 97 16.36 29.14 21.83
C TYR A 97 14.99 28.87 22.45
N VAL A 98 14.93 28.61 23.77
CA VAL A 98 13.66 28.39 24.50
C VAL A 98 12.78 29.63 24.47
N SER A 99 13.38 30.82 24.51
CA SER A 99 12.67 32.10 24.43
C SER A 99 12.07 32.40 23.04
N GLN A 100 12.40 31.63 22.01
CA GLN A 100 11.88 31.86 20.65
C GLN A 100 10.46 31.30 20.48
N PRO A 101 9.56 31.98 19.74
CA PRO A 101 8.17 31.54 19.53
C PRO A 101 8.01 30.15 18.90
N GLY A 102 9.05 29.66 18.22
CA GLY A 102 9.07 28.34 17.61
C GLY A 102 9.36 27.19 18.59
N PHE A 103 9.67 27.48 19.86
CA PHE A 103 9.99 26.45 20.85
C PHE A 103 8.83 25.48 21.09
N VAL A 104 9.16 24.19 21.22
CA VAL A 104 8.19 23.11 21.53
C VAL A 104 8.55 22.41 22.83
N ARG A 105 9.80 21.95 22.93
CA ARG A 105 10.36 21.26 24.11
C ARG A 105 11.88 21.22 24.00
N TYR A 106 12.56 20.92 25.09
CA TYR A 106 13.97 20.52 25.06
C TYR A 106 14.15 19.15 25.71
N VAL A 107 15.27 18.51 25.42
CA VAL A 107 15.74 17.29 26.07
C VAL A 107 17.20 17.53 26.43
N GLU A 108 17.53 17.35 27.71
CA GLU A 108 18.93 17.31 28.14
C GLU A 108 19.45 15.89 27.91
N MET A 109 20.58 15.79 27.20
CA MET A 109 21.19 14.49 26.92
C MET A 109 22.71 14.62 27.01
N LEU A 110 23.31 13.86 27.92
CA LEU A 110 24.71 14.01 28.31
C LEU A 110 24.97 15.43 28.84
N ASN A 111 25.70 16.26 28.10
CA ASN A 111 26.08 17.63 28.45
C ASN A 111 25.56 18.67 27.44
N PHE A 112 24.56 18.31 26.62
CA PHE A 112 23.98 19.20 25.63
C PHE A 112 22.47 19.27 25.77
N TYR A 113 21.91 20.40 25.36
CA TYR A 113 20.48 20.64 25.27
C TYR A 113 20.03 20.45 23.81
N LEU A 114 19.18 19.47 23.57
CA LEU A 114 18.49 19.25 22.30
C LEU A 114 17.16 20.01 22.31
N ILE A 115 17.04 21.04 21.49
CA ILE A 115 15.91 21.96 21.51
C ILE A 115 15.06 21.72 20.27
N HIS A 116 13.83 21.28 20.51
CA HIS A 116 12.84 21.00 19.49
C HIS A 116 12.10 22.28 19.15
N MET A 117 12.20 22.70 17.88
CA MET A 117 11.55 23.88 17.37
C MET A 117 10.63 23.55 16.19
N LYS A 118 9.51 24.26 16.08
CA LYS A 118 8.73 24.37 14.85
C LYS A 118 9.50 25.20 13.84
N LYS A 119 9.35 24.87 12.55
CA LYS A 119 9.80 25.77 11.49
C LYS A 119 8.84 26.94 11.38
N ALA A 120 9.33 28.16 11.56
CA ALA A 120 8.55 29.39 11.49
C ALA A 120 7.92 29.60 10.10
N ASN A 121 8.71 29.39 9.04
CA ASN A 121 8.27 29.51 7.66
C ASN A 121 8.27 28.15 6.97
N LEU A 122 7.17 27.81 6.29
CA LEU A 122 7.02 26.57 5.55
C LEU A 122 6.69 26.87 4.08
N PHE A 123 7.53 26.39 3.18
CA PHE A 123 7.26 26.46 1.74
C PHE A 123 6.52 25.19 1.30
N LEU A 124 5.23 25.30 0.97
CA LEU A 124 4.37 24.19 0.56
C LEU A 124 4.61 23.81 -0.91
N ASN A 125 5.72 23.15 -1.19
CA ASN A 125 6.17 22.80 -2.55
C ASN A 125 6.11 21.30 -2.86
N LYS A 126 5.11 20.60 -2.32
CA LYS A 126 4.93 19.17 -2.56
C LYS A 126 3.68 18.98 -3.40
N PRO A 127 3.75 18.24 -4.52
CA PRO A 127 2.61 18.01 -5.40
C PRO A 127 1.70 16.94 -4.79
N VAL A 128 1.05 17.27 -3.66
CA VAL A 128 0.21 16.33 -2.89
C VAL A 128 -0.96 15.79 -3.72
N TYR A 129 -1.45 16.58 -4.69
CA TYR A 129 -2.47 16.16 -5.64
C TYR A 129 -2.03 14.96 -6.49
N THR A 130 -0.75 14.85 -6.86
CA THR A 130 -0.21 13.69 -7.58
C THR A 130 -0.31 12.43 -6.71
N GLY A 131 0.15 12.50 -5.46
CA GLY A 131 0.07 11.37 -4.54
C GLY A 131 -1.37 10.98 -4.24
N PHE A 132 -2.27 11.95 -4.08
CA PHE A 132 -3.71 11.69 -3.97
C PHE A 132 -4.24 10.93 -5.19
N THR A 133 -3.95 11.39 -6.41
CA THR A 133 -4.41 10.75 -7.65
C THR A 133 -3.88 9.32 -7.77
N VAL A 134 -2.60 9.08 -7.50
CA VAL A 134 -2.03 7.72 -7.52
C VAL A 134 -2.76 6.79 -6.56
N LEU A 135 -2.99 7.24 -5.32
CA LEU A 135 -3.68 6.43 -4.30
C LEU A 135 -5.15 6.16 -4.66
N ASP A 136 -5.85 7.13 -5.23
CA ASP A 136 -7.25 6.95 -5.56
C ASP A 136 -7.44 6.11 -6.83
N LEU A 137 -6.53 6.22 -7.81
CA LEU A 137 -6.53 5.35 -8.99
C LEU A 137 -6.11 3.91 -8.65
N SER A 138 -5.20 3.70 -7.70
CA SER A 138 -4.85 2.34 -7.26
C SER A 138 -6.03 1.62 -6.62
N LYS A 139 -6.91 2.34 -5.91
CA LYS A 139 -8.17 1.77 -5.40
C LYS A 139 -9.08 1.32 -6.52
N VAL A 140 -9.22 2.13 -7.58
CA VAL A 140 -10.05 1.77 -8.74
C VAL A 140 -9.58 0.46 -9.35
N LEU A 141 -8.28 0.27 -9.56
CA LEU A 141 -7.73 -0.99 -10.06
C LEU A 141 -8.14 -2.20 -9.19
N MET A 142 -8.00 -2.08 -7.87
CA MET A 142 -8.40 -3.15 -6.94
C MET A 142 -9.92 -3.39 -6.95
N TYR A 143 -10.71 -2.32 -7.04
CA TYR A 143 -12.16 -2.41 -7.04
C TYR A 143 -12.71 -2.97 -8.35
N GLU A 144 -12.16 -2.58 -9.50
CA GLU A 144 -12.54 -3.13 -10.80
C GLU A 144 -12.22 -4.63 -10.84
N PHE A 145 -11.06 -5.04 -10.35
CA PHE A 145 -10.72 -6.46 -10.26
C PHE A 145 -11.72 -7.23 -9.37
N TYR A 146 -12.08 -6.71 -8.21
CA TYR A 146 -13.00 -7.41 -7.33
C TYR A 146 -14.46 -7.35 -7.81
N TYR A 147 -15.01 -6.15 -8.02
CA TYR A 147 -16.43 -5.93 -8.30
C TYR A 147 -16.83 -6.11 -9.76
N ASP A 148 -15.94 -5.83 -10.72
CA ASP A 148 -16.28 -5.95 -12.15
C ASP A 148 -15.81 -7.29 -12.75
N LYS A 149 -14.88 -8.02 -12.11
CA LYS A 149 -14.40 -9.34 -12.59
C LYS A 149 -14.80 -10.48 -11.68
N LEU A 150 -14.30 -10.50 -10.45
CA LEU A 150 -14.49 -11.65 -9.55
C LEU A 150 -15.94 -11.80 -9.08
N LYS A 151 -16.59 -10.70 -8.71
CA LYS A 151 -17.99 -10.73 -8.27
C LYS A 151 -18.95 -11.21 -9.36
N PRO A 152 -18.86 -10.76 -10.63
CA PRO A 152 -19.66 -11.33 -11.70
C PRO A 152 -19.35 -12.79 -12.00
N LYS A 153 -18.06 -13.20 -11.94
CA LYS A 153 -17.64 -14.59 -12.21
C LYS A 153 -18.17 -15.59 -11.17
N TYR A 154 -18.11 -15.23 -9.88
CA TYR A 154 -18.40 -16.16 -8.79
C TYR A 154 -19.70 -15.86 -8.03
N GLY A 155 -20.23 -14.63 -8.11
CA GLY A 155 -21.40 -14.20 -7.37
C GLY A 155 -21.19 -14.27 -5.86
N ASP A 156 -22.08 -15.01 -5.19
CA ASP A 156 -22.06 -15.25 -3.75
C ASP A 156 -21.01 -16.29 -3.34
N ARG A 157 -20.42 -17.01 -4.30
CA ARG A 157 -19.33 -17.97 -4.04
C ARG A 157 -17.98 -17.31 -3.79
N CYS A 158 -17.88 -15.98 -3.88
CA CYS A 158 -16.65 -15.24 -3.62
C CYS A 158 -16.82 -14.25 -2.47
N HIS A 159 -16.13 -14.51 -1.36
CA HIS A 159 -16.09 -13.65 -0.18
C HIS A 159 -14.73 -12.97 -0.03
N LEU A 160 -14.75 -11.65 0.17
CA LEU A 160 -13.54 -10.90 0.51
C LEU A 160 -13.28 -11.02 2.02
N LEU A 161 -12.26 -11.80 2.38
CA LEU A 161 -11.88 -12.01 3.78
C LEU A 161 -11.02 -10.85 4.30
N TYR A 162 -10.11 -10.34 3.46
CA TYR A 162 -9.19 -9.28 3.84
C TYR A 162 -8.66 -8.48 2.66
N THR A 163 -8.30 -7.22 2.91
CA THR A 163 -7.57 -6.39 1.96
C THR A 163 -6.60 -5.45 2.67
N ASP A 164 -5.40 -5.29 2.10
CA ASP A 164 -4.44 -4.27 2.49
C ASP A 164 -3.77 -3.66 1.27
N THR A 165 -4.14 -2.41 0.96
CA THR A 165 -3.57 -1.56 -0.09
C THR A 165 -3.67 -2.12 -1.52
N ASP A 166 -2.94 -3.18 -1.83
CA ASP A 166 -2.74 -3.79 -3.14
C ASP A 166 -2.91 -5.33 -3.12
N SER A 167 -3.55 -5.86 -2.08
CA SER A 167 -3.79 -7.30 -1.89
C SER A 167 -5.25 -7.59 -1.52
N LEU A 168 -5.73 -8.76 -1.96
CA LEU A 168 -7.01 -9.35 -1.57
C LEU A 168 -6.75 -10.76 -1.07
N ILE A 169 -7.39 -11.13 0.03
CA ILE A 169 -7.53 -12.53 0.46
C ILE A 169 -8.99 -12.88 0.29
N LEU A 170 -9.24 -13.91 -0.50
CA LEU A 170 -10.56 -14.29 -0.96
C LEU A 170 -10.84 -15.74 -0.56
N GLU A 171 -12.07 -16.00 -0.14
CA GLU A 171 -12.64 -17.34 -0.15
C GLU A 171 -13.43 -17.47 -1.46
N VAL A 172 -13.12 -18.50 -2.25
CA VAL A 172 -13.79 -18.77 -3.52
C VAL A 172 -14.25 -20.23 -3.53
N GLN A 173 -15.54 -20.46 -3.73
CA GLN A 173 -16.13 -21.79 -3.88
C GLN A 173 -16.26 -22.14 -5.37
N THR A 174 -15.40 -23.02 -5.85
CA THR A 174 -15.34 -23.48 -7.24
C THR A 174 -14.73 -24.89 -7.28
N GLU A 175 -14.81 -25.58 -8.42
CA GLU A 175 -14.19 -26.91 -8.57
C GLU A 175 -12.67 -26.81 -8.55
N ASP A 176 -12.10 -25.89 -9.34
CA ASP A 176 -10.67 -25.60 -9.34
C ASP A 176 -10.41 -24.13 -9.72
N VAL A 177 -9.98 -23.34 -8.72
CA VAL A 177 -9.67 -21.91 -8.92
C VAL A 177 -8.51 -21.69 -9.88
N TYR A 178 -7.60 -22.65 -10.02
CA TYR A 178 -6.49 -22.56 -10.95
C TYR A 178 -6.96 -22.78 -12.40
N GLN A 179 -7.95 -23.65 -12.64
CA GLN A 179 -8.57 -23.75 -13.96
C GLN A 179 -9.31 -22.45 -14.32
N ASP A 180 -10.04 -21.87 -13.37
CA ASP A 180 -10.71 -20.59 -13.60
C ASP A 180 -9.72 -19.46 -13.93
N CYS A 181 -8.51 -19.48 -13.36
CA CYS A 181 -7.45 -18.52 -13.66
C CYS A 181 -6.87 -18.70 -15.07
N LEU A 182 -6.98 -19.88 -15.67
CA LEU A 182 -6.45 -20.14 -17.02
C LEU A 182 -7.24 -19.36 -18.08
N GLU A 183 -8.56 -19.26 -17.93
CA GLU A 183 -9.43 -18.48 -18.83
C GLU A 183 -9.09 -16.99 -18.82
N ASP A 184 -8.68 -16.49 -17.66
CA ASP A 184 -8.38 -15.08 -17.40
C ASP A 184 -6.86 -14.84 -17.23
N LEU A 185 -6.00 -15.72 -17.78
CA LEU A 185 -4.55 -15.73 -17.52
C LEU A 185 -3.88 -14.38 -17.82
N ASP A 186 -4.43 -13.65 -18.78
CA ASP A 186 -3.94 -12.32 -19.16
C ASP A 186 -4.07 -11.29 -18.05
N GLU A 187 -4.91 -11.49 -17.04
CA GLU A 187 -5.04 -10.61 -15.87
C GLU A 187 -4.02 -10.92 -14.76
N TYR A 188 -3.34 -12.06 -14.83
CA TYR A 188 -2.48 -12.56 -13.76
C TYR A 188 -0.97 -12.54 -14.11
N ASP A 189 -0.14 -12.24 -13.10
CA ASP A 189 1.30 -12.51 -13.12
C ASP A 189 1.57 -13.87 -12.44
N THR A 190 1.58 -14.95 -13.23
CA THR A 190 1.88 -16.32 -12.79
C THR A 190 3.36 -16.69 -12.95
N SER A 191 4.24 -15.71 -13.21
CA SER A 191 5.66 -15.97 -13.48
C SER A 191 6.46 -16.51 -12.28
N ALA A 192 5.86 -16.52 -11.09
CA ALA A 192 6.44 -17.07 -9.86
C ALA A 192 6.08 -18.54 -9.61
N TYR A 193 5.21 -19.13 -10.44
CA TYR A 193 4.80 -20.52 -10.29
C TYR A 193 5.96 -21.47 -10.63
N PRO A 194 5.95 -22.72 -10.14
CA PRO A 194 6.84 -23.77 -10.63
C PRO A 194 6.72 -23.89 -12.16
N LYS A 195 7.83 -24.12 -12.88
CA LYS A 195 7.83 -24.13 -14.36
C LYS A 195 6.98 -25.26 -14.93
N GLU A 196 6.80 -26.29 -14.14
CA GLU A 196 6.07 -27.52 -14.41
C GLU A 196 4.56 -27.33 -14.18
N HIS A 197 4.15 -26.24 -13.52
CA HIS A 197 2.75 -25.92 -13.28
C HIS A 197 2.11 -25.39 -14.58
N PHE A 198 0.93 -25.90 -14.94
CA PHE A 198 0.26 -25.56 -16.22
C PHE A 198 -0.05 -24.06 -16.38
N LEU A 199 -0.32 -23.34 -15.29
CA LEU A 199 -0.47 -21.87 -15.29
C LEU A 199 0.84 -21.06 -15.43
N TYR A 200 2.01 -21.68 -15.38
CA TYR A 200 3.27 -20.92 -15.44
C TYR A 200 3.40 -20.17 -16.77
N SER A 201 3.53 -18.84 -16.68
CA SER A 201 3.78 -17.99 -17.84
C SER A 201 4.67 -16.82 -17.47
N ALA A 202 5.67 -16.55 -18.31
CA ALA A 202 6.53 -15.38 -18.17
C ALA A 202 5.92 -14.11 -18.80
N LYS A 203 4.79 -14.20 -19.50
CA LYS A 203 4.17 -13.11 -20.29
C LYS A 203 3.95 -11.84 -19.47
N ASN A 204 3.39 -11.99 -18.27
CA ASN A 204 2.99 -10.88 -17.40
C ASN A 204 3.97 -10.58 -16.27
N LYS A 205 5.20 -11.12 -16.34
CA LYS A 205 6.21 -10.96 -15.29
C LYS A 205 6.49 -9.49 -15.01
N LYS A 206 6.09 -9.01 -13.82
CA LYS A 206 6.27 -7.61 -13.36
C LYS A 206 5.58 -6.55 -14.23
N VAL A 207 4.60 -6.94 -15.04
CA VAL A 207 3.75 -5.99 -15.77
C VAL A 207 2.85 -5.25 -14.77
N ILE A 208 2.75 -3.94 -14.92
CA ILE A 208 1.97 -3.09 -14.00
C ILE A 208 0.48 -3.40 -14.14
N GLY A 209 -0.20 -3.51 -13.00
CA GLY A 209 -1.65 -3.70 -12.93
C GLY A 209 -2.11 -5.16 -13.01
N LYS A 210 -1.20 -6.11 -13.23
CA LYS A 210 -1.51 -7.55 -13.22
C LYS A 210 -1.51 -8.11 -11.81
N MET A 211 -2.48 -8.96 -11.52
CA MET A 211 -2.67 -9.55 -10.19
C MET A 211 -1.75 -10.75 -10.03
N LYS A 212 -0.95 -10.74 -8.97
CA LYS A 212 -0.05 -11.85 -8.68
C LYS A 212 -0.70 -12.72 -7.60
N ASP A 213 -0.73 -14.03 -7.82
CA ASP A 213 -0.92 -14.95 -6.71
C ASP A 213 0.35 -14.98 -5.84
N GLU A 214 0.22 -14.50 -4.60
CA GLU A 214 1.33 -14.46 -3.66
C GLU A 214 1.76 -15.85 -3.19
N MET A 215 0.85 -16.83 -3.21
CA MET A 215 1.11 -18.20 -2.76
C MET A 215 1.77 -19.06 -3.83
N SER A 216 1.83 -18.57 -5.08
CA SER A 216 2.53 -19.21 -6.19
C SER A 216 2.05 -20.64 -6.47
N GLY A 217 0.72 -20.82 -6.50
CA GLY A 217 0.06 -22.10 -6.76
C GLY A 217 -0.13 -22.99 -5.53
N LYS A 218 0.16 -22.47 -4.32
CA LYS A 218 -0.02 -23.21 -3.07
C LYS A 218 -1.36 -22.84 -2.43
N PRO A 219 -2.31 -23.78 -2.31
CA PRO A 219 -3.60 -23.51 -1.69
C PRO A 219 -3.45 -23.01 -0.24
N ILE A 220 -4.28 -22.05 0.14
CA ILE A 220 -4.46 -21.63 1.52
C ILE A 220 -5.38 -22.64 2.20
N ILE A 221 -4.93 -23.20 3.32
CA ILE A 221 -5.71 -24.15 4.12
C ILE A 221 -6.63 -23.39 5.08
N GLU A 222 -6.08 -22.37 5.74
CA GLU A 222 -6.79 -21.63 6.76
C GLU A 222 -6.33 -20.16 6.79
N TYR A 223 -7.27 -19.25 6.99
CA TYR A 223 -7.03 -17.83 7.15
C TYR A 223 -7.63 -17.32 8.45
N VAL A 224 -6.83 -16.61 9.24
CA VAL A 224 -7.28 -15.96 10.47
C VAL A 224 -6.94 -14.47 10.42
N GLY A 225 -7.97 -13.63 10.35
CA GLY A 225 -7.84 -12.17 10.30
C GLY A 225 -8.40 -11.51 11.55
N LEU A 226 -7.54 -10.97 12.43
CA LEU A 226 -7.97 -10.36 13.69
C LEU A 226 -8.26 -8.86 13.57
N LYS A 227 -7.36 -8.12 12.90
CA LYS A 227 -7.51 -6.68 12.67
C LYS A 227 -6.61 -6.24 11.51
N PRO A 228 -6.73 -4.98 11.03
CA PRO A 228 -5.87 -4.48 9.96
C PRO A 228 -4.38 -4.70 10.25
N LYS A 229 -3.70 -5.39 9.32
CA LYS A 229 -2.28 -5.77 9.39
C LYS A 229 -1.94 -6.72 10.55
N MET A 230 -2.91 -7.52 11.02
CA MET A 230 -2.71 -8.59 11.98
C MET A 230 -3.52 -9.82 11.57
N TYR A 231 -2.84 -10.80 10.98
CA TYR A 231 -3.45 -11.99 10.40
C TYR A 231 -2.44 -13.14 10.24
N SER A 232 -2.96 -14.35 10.04
CA SER A 232 -2.21 -15.57 9.77
C SER A 232 -2.81 -16.33 8.58
N VAL A 233 -1.96 -16.83 7.69
CA VAL A 233 -2.33 -17.64 6.53
C VAL A 233 -1.61 -18.98 6.64
N LEU A 234 -2.35 -20.06 6.87
CA LEU A 234 -1.83 -21.42 6.91
C LEU A 234 -1.83 -22.03 5.50
N LYS A 235 -0.74 -22.71 5.16
CA LYS A 235 -0.47 -23.36 3.87
C LYS A 235 0.14 -24.73 4.15
N MET A 236 0.21 -25.58 3.12
CA MET A 236 0.80 -26.93 3.27
C MET A 236 2.25 -26.93 3.75
N ASP A 237 3.02 -25.88 3.43
CA ASP A 237 4.44 -25.76 3.77
C ASP A 237 4.73 -24.78 4.93
N GLY A 238 3.70 -24.39 5.69
CA GLY A 238 3.83 -23.55 6.87
C GLY A 238 2.86 -22.36 6.89
N ALA A 239 3.14 -21.38 7.76
CA ALA A 239 2.26 -20.25 7.97
C ALA A 239 2.94 -18.89 7.71
N GLU A 240 2.24 -18.00 7.00
CA GLU A 240 2.61 -16.60 6.88
C GLU A 240 1.88 -15.76 7.92
N LYS A 241 2.64 -15.07 8.76
CA LYS A 241 2.14 -14.35 9.94
C LYS A 241 2.44 -12.86 9.83
N LYS A 242 1.45 -12.01 10.12
CA LYS A 242 1.61 -10.57 10.27
C LYS A 242 1.04 -10.13 11.61
N ALA A 243 1.82 -9.35 12.36
CA ALA A 243 1.37 -8.68 13.58
C ALA A 243 1.92 -7.25 13.64
N LYS A 244 1.11 -6.28 13.24
CA LYS A 244 1.51 -4.86 13.29
C LYS A 244 1.84 -4.42 14.71
N GLY A 245 3.02 -3.83 14.87
CA GLY A 245 3.54 -3.35 16.16
C GLY A 245 4.46 -4.35 16.86
N VAL A 246 4.50 -5.61 16.41
CA VAL A 246 5.39 -6.64 16.94
C VAL A 246 6.66 -6.72 16.12
N LYS A 247 7.81 -6.93 16.77
CA LYS A 247 9.10 -7.05 16.08
C LYS A 247 9.11 -8.30 15.19
N LYS A 248 9.65 -8.19 13.98
CA LYS A 248 9.64 -9.28 12.98
C LYS A 248 10.21 -10.60 13.49
N TYR A 249 11.28 -10.56 14.30
CA TYR A 249 11.89 -11.79 14.82
C TYR A 249 10.97 -12.52 15.81
N VAL A 250 10.21 -11.78 16.63
CA VAL A 250 9.22 -12.34 17.56
C VAL A 250 8.11 -13.02 16.79
N VAL A 251 7.58 -12.36 15.76
CA VAL A 251 6.54 -12.95 14.88
C VAL A 251 7.04 -14.23 14.21
N LYS A 252 8.32 -14.28 13.84
CA LYS A 252 8.91 -15.44 13.18
C LYS A 252 9.13 -16.61 14.15
N LYS A 253 9.68 -16.35 15.34
CA LYS A 253 10.13 -17.36 16.29
C LYS A 253 9.06 -17.80 17.30
N ASP A 254 8.30 -16.85 17.82
CA ASP A 254 7.54 -17.05 19.07
C ASP A 254 6.03 -17.14 18.82
N ILE A 255 5.53 -16.57 17.72
CA ILE A 255 4.11 -16.57 17.38
C ILE A 255 3.82 -17.70 16.39
N THR A 256 2.82 -18.55 16.65
CA THR A 256 2.37 -19.64 15.75
C THR A 256 1.08 -19.25 15.02
N HIS A 257 0.56 -20.13 14.16
CA HIS A 257 -0.77 -19.92 13.57
C HIS A 257 -1.87 -19.98 14.67
N GLU A 258 -1.76 -20.94 15.59
CA GLU A 258 -2.65 -21.11 16.73
C GLU A 258 -2.71 -19.89 17.65
N SER A 259 -1.63 -19.11 17.74
CA SER A 259 -1.62 -17.84 18.49
C SER A 259 -2.62 -16.80 17.97
N TYR A 260 -3.18 -16.98 16.76
CA TYR A 260 -4.22 -16.11 16.21
C TYR A 260 -5.63 -16.65 16.40
N LEU A 261 -5.81 -17.91 16.79
CA LEU A 261 -7.11 -18.55 17.00
C LEU A 261 -7.69 -18.30 18.40
N ASN A 262 -6.86 -17.84 19.34
CA ASN A 262 -7.18 -17.65 20.75
C ASN A 262 -7.21 -16.17 21.15
#